data_AF-A0A2A3YAJ0-F1
#
_entry.id   AF-A0A2A3YAJ0-F1
#
_cell.length_a   1.000
_cell.length_b   1.000
_cell.length_c   1.000
_cell.angle_alpha   90.00
_cell.angle_beta   90.00
_cell.angle_gamma   90.00
#
_symmetry.space_group_name_H-M   'P 1'
#
loop_
_entity.id
_entity.type
_entity.pdbx_description
1 polymer ?
#
loop_
_entity_poly.entity_id
_entity_poly.type
_entity_poly.pdbx_seq_one_letter_code
_entity_poly.pdbx_strand_id
1 'polypeptide(L)' 'MTDINLDLALSKSQISDLVNALEDHRDDFLRKAVEAQNGFGLDPEYWESRAGEIDATLLTVRSAIRMSIGQD' A
#
# COMPACT_ATOMS: atom_id res chain seq x y z
N MET A 1 4.89 20.19 -1.55
CA MET A 1 4.37 18.83 -1.26
C MET A 1 2.97 19.02 -0.72
N THR A 2 1.97 18.40 -1.34
CA THR A 2 0.60 18.39 -0.83
C THR A 2 0.54 17.36 0.30
N ASP A 3 0.27 17.79 1.52
CA ASP A 3 -0.05 16.88 2.62
C ASP A 3 -1.38 16.20 2.30
N ILE A 4 -1.34 14.90 2.01
CA ILE A 4 -2.54 14.08 1.86
C ILE A 4 -3.00 13.73 3.26
N ASN A 5 -4.06 14.40 3.72
CA ASN A 5 -4.70 14.09 4.99
C ASN A 5 -5.90 13.16 4.75
N LEU A 6 -5.84 11.95 5.31
CA LEU A 6 -6.84 10.89 5.16
C LEU A 6 -7.58 10.75 6.50
N ASP A 7 -8.82 11.24 6.54
CA ASP A 7 -9.68 11.13 7.72
C ASP A 7 -10.50 9.84 7.62
N LEU A 8 -10.06 8.80 8.32
CA LEU A 8 -10.62 7.44 8.22
C LEU A 8 -11.33 7.05 9.52
N ALA A 9 -12.67 7.08 9.50
CA ALA A 9 -13.48 6.53 10.59
C ALA A 9 -13.63 5.01 10.44
N LEU A 10 -12.60 4.26 10.82
CA LEU A 10 -12.54 2.80 10.70
C LEU A 10 -12.43 2.12 12.06
N SER A 11 -13.09 0.98 12.23
CA SER A 11 -12.85 0.10 13.36
C SER A 11 -11.45 -0.54 13.27
N LYS A 12 -10.95 -1.06 14.40
CA LYS A 12 -9.66 -1.80 14.41
C LYS A 12 -9.62 -2.95 13.41
N SER A 13 -10.72 -3.67 13.20
CA SER A 13 -10.76 -4.77 12.22
C SER A 13 -10.73 -4.24 10.79
N GLN A 14 -11.47 -3.17 10.50
CA GLN A 14 -11.46 -2.54 9.17
C GLN A 14 -10.10 -1.94 8.82
N ILE A 15 -9.37 -1.43 9.82
CA ILE A 15 -7.98 -1.00 9.67
C ILE A 15 -7.10 -2.20 9.28
N SER A 16 -7.24 -3.32 9.97
CA SER A 16 -6.46 -4.53 9.66
C SER A 16 -6.77 -5.05 8.26
N ASP A 17 -8.05 -5.08 7.88
CA ASP A 17 -8.49 -5.52 6.55
C ASP A 17 -7.94 -4.61 5.45
N LEU A 18 -7.95 -3.28 5.67
CA LEU A 18 -7.37 -2.31 4.75
C LEU A 18 -5.86 -2.52 4.58
N VAL A 19 -5.13 -2.71 5.68
CA VAL A 19 -3.67 -2.97 5.63
C VAL A 19 -3.39 -4.26 4.87
N ASN A 20 -4.10 -5.34 5.19
CA ASN A 20 -3.92 -6.63 4.52
C ASN A 20 -4.20 -6.51 3.01
N ALA A 21 -5.29 -5.86 2.62
CA ALA A 21 -5.65 -5.68 1.21
C ALA A 21 -4.59 -4.86 0.43
N LEU A 22 -3.98 -3.86 1.07
CA LEU A 22 -2.90 -3.08 0.46
C LEU A 22 -1.61 -3.91 0.35
N GLU A 23 -1.28 -4.72 1.36
CA GLU A 23 -0.13 -5.62 1.32
C GLU A 23 -0.30 -6.70 0.23
N ASP A 24 -1.47 -7.32 0.15
CA ASP A 24 -1.81 -8.28 -0.90
C ASP A 24 -1.69 -7.65 -2.30
N HIS A 25 -2.13 -6.39 -2.45
CA HIS A 25 -2.05 -5.70 -3.73
C HIS A 25 -0.60 -5.36 -4.13
N ARG A 26 0.22 -4.92 -3.18
CA ARG A 26 1.66 -4.71 -3.41
C ARG A 26 2.33 -6.01 -3.83
N ASP A 27 2.06 -7.09 -3.11
CA ASP A 27 2.70 -8.39 -3.34
C ASP A 27 2.29 -8.97 -4.71
N ASP A 28 1.06 -8.70 -5.17
CA ASP A 28 0.64 -9.00 -6.55
C ASP A 28 1.48 -8.27 -7.60
N PHE A 29 1.81 -6.99 -7.39
CA PHE A 29 2.71 -6.26 -8.28
C PHE A 29 4.13 -6.80 -8.26
N LEU A 30 4.66 -7.14 -7.08
CA LEU A 30 5.99 -7.75 -6.97
C LEU A 30 6.05 -9.11 -7.68
N ARG A 31 4.98 -9.92 -7.58
CA ARG A 31 4.86 -11.17 -8.34
C ARG A 31 4.85 -10.89 -9.84
N LYS A 32 4.11 -9.88 -10.31
CA LYS A 32 4.09 -9.49 -11.73
C LYS A 32 5.46 -8.99 -12.21
N ALA A 33 6.24 -8.32 -11.37
CA ALA A 33 7.62 -7.94 -11.71
C ALA A 33 8.51 -9.17 -11.95
N VAL A 34 8.39 -10.20 -11.10
CA VAL A 34 9.11 -11.48 -11.29
C VAL A 34 8.65 -12.20 -12.56
N GLU A 35 7.35 -12.18 -12.86
CA GLU A 35 6.82 -12.74 -14.12
C GLU A 35 7.32 -11.98 -15.35
N ALA A 36 7.42 -10.66 -15.26
CA ALA A 36 7.93 -9.79 -16.33
C ALA A 36 9.40 -10.06 -16.66
N GLN A 37 10.23 -10.40 -15.67
CA GLN A 37 11.62 -10.83 -15.90
C GLN A 37 11.69 -12.10 -16.76
N ASN A 38 10.62 -12.90 -16.80
CA ASN A 38 10.49 -14.09 -17.64
C ASN A 38 9.80 -13.80 -18.99
N GLY A 39 9.58 -12.53 -19.34
CA GLY A 39 9.01 -12.11 -20.63
C GLY A 39 7.48 -12.02 -20.67
N PHE A 40 6.80 -12.00 -19.52
CA PHE A 40 5.34 -11.89 -19.45
C PHE A 40 4.86 -10.48 -19.04
N GLY A 41 3.99 -9.87 -19.85
CA GLY A 41 3.32 -8.62 -19.48
C GLY A 41 4.16 -7.36 -19.70
N LEU A 42 3.98 -6.35 -18.83
CA LEU A 42 4.71 -5.08 -18.85
C LEU A 42 6.08 -5.21 -18.20
N ASP A 43 6.97 -4.24 -18.43
CA ASP A 43 8.34 -4.24 -17.89
C ASP A 43 8.39 -4.39 -16.37
N PRO A 44 9.41 -5.11 -15.82
CA PRO A 44 9.57 -5.28 -14.37
C PRO A 44 9.54 -3.96 -13.59
N GLU A 45 10.20 -2.92 -14.12
CA GLU A 45 10.31 -1.60 -13.49
C GLU A 45 8.95 -0.91 -13.35
N TYR A 46 8.01 -1.16 -14.27
CA TYR A 46 6.65 -0.65 -14.17
C TYR A 46 5.94 -1.25 -12.95
N TRP A 47 6.02 -2.58 -12.79
CA TRP A 47 5.38 -3.28 -11.67
C TRP A 47 6.03 -2.93 -10.33
N GLU A 48 7.36 -2.81 -10.28
CA GLU A 48 8.09 -2.34 -9.10
C GLU A 48 7.68 -0.91 -8.73
N SER A 49 7.53 -0.02 -9.72
CA SER A 49 7.01 1.33 -9.48
C SER A 49 5.60 1.32 -8.88
N ARG A 50 4.69 0.46 -9.37
CA ARG A 50 3.34 0.32 -8.79
C ARG A 50 3.40 -0.21 -7.35
N ALA A 51 4.24 -1.19 -7.06
CA ALA A 51 4.45 -1.70 -5.71
C ALA A 51 4.94 -0.58 -4.76
N GLY A 52 5.87 0.26 -5.22
CA GLY A 52 6.37 1.40 -4.46
C GLY A 52 5.30 2.45 -4.14
N GLU A 53 4.35 2.70 -5.04
CA GLU A 53 3.20 3.58 -4.76
C GLU A 53 2.29 3.00 -3.67
N ILE A 54 2.10 1.67 -3.64
CA ILE A 54 1.33 1.00 -2.58
C ILE A 54 2.08 1.06 -1.24
N ASP A 55 3.40 0.88 -1.23
CA ASP A 55 4.20 1.03 0.00
C ASP A 55 4.12 2.45 0.58
N ALA A 56 4.15 3.48 -0.28
CA ALA A 56 3.94 4.86 0.14
C ALA A 56 2.54 5.04 0.76
N THR A 57 1.51 4.43 0.16
CA THR A 57 0.14 4.46 0.68
C THR A 57 0.02 3.73 2.01
N LEU A 58 0.64 2.56 2.16
CA LEU A 58 0.72 1.80 3.42
C LEU A 58 1.37 2.63 4.53
N LEU A 59 2.44 3.36 4.22
CA LEU A 59 3.10 4.24 5.18
C LEU A 59 2.16 5.35 5.64
N THR A 60 1.41 5.97 4.73
CA THR A 60 0.42 7.01 5.05
C THR A 60 -0.70 6.45 5.93
N VAL A 61 -1.27 5.30 5.57
CA VAL A 61 -2.34 4.64 6.36
C VAL A 61 -1.85 4.29 7.76
N ARG A 62 -0.67 3.67 7.89
CA ARG A 62 -0.06 3.33 9.19
C ARG A 62 0.22 4.56 10.05
N SER A 63 0.65 5.66 9.43
CA SER A 63 0.89 6.93 10.11
C SER A 63 -0.41 7.57 10.62
N ALA A 64 -1.45 7.57 9.79
CA ALA A 64 -2.77 8.07 10.17
C ALA A 64 -3.38 7.28 11.35
N ILE A 65 -3.26 5.95 11.34
CA ILE A 65 -3.71 5.09 12.46
C ILE A 65 -2.96 5.42 13.76
N ARG A 66 -1.63 5.59 13.68
CA ARG A 66 -0.83 5.95 14.86
C ARG A 66 -1.25 7.30 15.46
N MET A 67 -1.59 8.28 14.62
CA MET A 67 -2.11 9.57 15.10
C MET A 67 -3.48 9.45 15.76
N SER A 68 -4.36 8.58 15.26
CA SER A 68 -5.68 8.33 15.86
C SER A 68 -5.61 7.66 17.24
N ILE A 69 -4.56 6.90 17.56
CA ILE A 69 -4.41 6.20 18.85
C ILE A 69 -3.67 7.07 19.88
N GLY A 70 -2.90 8.07 19.45
CA GLY A 70 -2.13 8.97 20.32
C GLY A 70 -2.85 10.26 20.72
N GLN A 71 -4.14 10.41 20.40
CA GLN A 71 -4.97 11.57 20.72
C GLN A 71 -5.90 11.35 21.93
N ASP A 72 -5.71 10.26 22.68
CA ASP A 72 -6.42 9.98 23.94
C ASP A 72 -5.65 10.48 25.18
#